data_AF-A0AAE4U8G5-F1
#
_entry.id   AF-A0AAE4U8G5-F1
#
_cell.length_a   1.000
_cell.length_b   1.000
_cell.length_c   1.000
_cell.angle_alpha   90.00
_cell.angle_beta   90.00
_cell.angle_gamma   90.00
#
_symmetry.space_group_name_H-M   'P 1'
#
loop_
_entity.id
_entity.type
_entity.pdbx_description
1 polymer ?
#
loop_
_entity_poly.entity_id
_entity_poly.type
_entity_poly.pdbx_seq_one_letter_code
_entity_poly.pdbx_strand_id
1 'polypeptide(L)'
;MTDGAQGDRTPKLLTGGNPQIPKGEGPGPVRDYITAMPEWKQAIGRRLDDLIVDVVPGVHKGVKWNQPIYGHEGEGWFLSFRCFTRYVQVQFYRGSSLDPVPPKSSKHPEMRYFDIHENDDLDEALLRSWIEQASRLPGQDL
;
A
#
# COMPACT_ATOMS: atom_id res chain seq x y z
N MET A 1 24.43 -0.15 31.72
CA MET A 1 25.19 -0.74 30.60
C MET A 1 24.46 -2.02 30.25
N THR A 2 23.73 -2.13 29.15
CA THR A 2 24.13 -1.82 27.77
C THR A 2 22.97 -1.21 26.97
N ASP A 3 23.17 0.02 26.51
CA ASP A 3 22.45 0.59 25.36
C ASP A 3 22.76 -0.25 24.13
N GLY A 4 21.75 -0.93 23.58
CA GLY A 4 21.82 -1.50 22.25
C GLY A 4 21.61 -0.38 21.25
N ALA A 5 22.69 0.07 20.61
CA ALA A 5 22.67 1.11 19.59
C ALA A 5 21.58 0.83 18.52
N GLN A 6 20.54 1.67 18.52
CA GLN A 6 19.56 1.78 17.45
C GLN A 6 20.25 2.47 16.26
N GLY A 7 21.14 1.76 15.58
CA GLY A 7 21.80 2.29 14.39
C GLY A 7 20.77 2.57 13.30
N ASP A 8 20.88 3.75 12.68
CA ASP A 8 20.26 4.20 11.42
C ASP A 8 20.44 3.15 10.31
N ARG A 9 19.70 2.04 10.39
CA ARG A 9 19.74 0.98 9.38
C ARG A 9 18.51 1.11 8.53
N THR A 10 18.67 1.82 7.42
CA THR A 10 17.74 1.80 6.29
C THR A 10 17.37 0.34 5.99
N PRO A 11 16.08 -0.01 5.97
CA PRO A 11 15.63 -1.36 5.68
C PRO A 11 16.24 -1.91 4.39
N LYS A 12 16.60 -3.20 4.40
CA LYS A 12 17.09 -3.89 3.20
C LYS A 12 16.02 -3.86 2.11
N LEU A 13 16.43 -3.69 0.85
CA LEU A 13 15.53 -3.84 -0.29
C LEU A 13 15.58 -5.26 -0.85
N LEU A 14 14.42 -5.81 -1.17
CA LEU A 14 14.27 -7.06 -1.93
C LEU A 14 14.46 -6.80 -3.42
N THR A 15 14.53 -7.87 -4.21
CA THR A 15 14.49 -7.79 -5.68
C THR A 15 13.32 -6.93 -6.14
N GLY A 16 13.59 -6.02 -7.07
CA GLY A 16 12.61 -5.04 -7.55
C GLY A 16 12.47 -3.79 -6.68
N GLY A 17 13.32 -3.62 -5.66
CA GLY A 17 13.36 -2.40 -4.84
C GLY A 17 12.31 -2.33 -3.73
N ASN A 18 11.62 -3.44 -3.44
CA ASN A 18 10.62 -3.50 -2.37
C ASN A 18 11.27 -3.50 -0.98
N PRO A 19 10.93 -2.55 -0.08
CA PRO A 19 11.40 -2.57 1.28
C PRO A 19 11.12 -3.89 2.00
N GLN A 20 12.12 -4.43 2.69
CA GLN A 20 11.99 -5.60 3.55
C GLN A 20 11.62 -5.13 4.95
N ILE A 21 10.32 -5.15 5.26
CA ILE A 21 9.76 -4.75 6.54
C ILE A 21 9.09 -5.97 7.17
N PRO A 22 9.41 -6.33 8.42
CA PRO A 22 8.77 -7.45 9.10
C PRO A 22 7.26 -7.21 9.25
N LYS A 23 6.51 -8.31 9.43
CA LYS A 23 5.08 -8.23 9.73
C LYS A 23 4.88 -7.41 11.00
N GLY A 24 3.93 -6.49 10.97
CA GLY A 24 3.55 -5.66 12.11
C GLY A 24 2.27 -4.89 11.82
N GLU A 25 1.57 -4.49 12.88
CA GLU A 25 0.33 -3.73 12.78
C GLU A 25 0.52 -2.29 13.28
N GLY A 26 -0.40 -1.43 12.89
CA GLY A 26 -0.38 0.00 13.18
C GLY A 26 0.42 0.84 12.18
N PRO A 27 0.49 2.16 12.41
CA PRO A 27 1.09 3.10 11.47
C PRO A 27 2.63 3.02 11.42
N GLY A 28 3.29 2.52 12.47
CA GLY A 28 4.75 2.45 12.55
C GLY A 28 5.39 1.65 11.41
N PRO A 29 5.03 0.35 11.23
CA PRO A 29 5.57 -0.47 10.15
C PRO A 29 5.31 0.08 8.75
N VAL A 30 4.15 0.72 8.53
CA VAL A 30 3.82 1.35 7.24
C VAL A 30 4.69 2.59 7.00
N ARG A 31 4.90 3.42 8.02
CA ARG A 31 5.80 4.58 7.94
C ARG A 31 7.24 4.13 7.64
N ASP A 32 7.70 3.06 8.27
CA ASP A 32 9.04 2.51 8.03
C ASP A 32 9.17 1.96 6.60
N TYR A 33 8.13 1.30 6.08
CA TYR A 33 8.06 0.88 4.68
C TYR A 33 8.18 2.07 3.73
N ILE A 34 7.35 3.09 3.90
CA ILE A 34 7.33 4.27 3.02
C ILE A 34 8.67 5.00 3.10
N THR A 35 9.23 5.15 4.29
CA THR A 35 10.55 5.79 4.49
C THR A 35 11.65 5.04 3.73
N ALA A 36 11.54 3.72 3.63
CA ALA A 36 12.51 2.88 2.92
C ALA A 36 12.23 2.70 1.42
N MET A 37 11.09 3.19 0.89
CA MET A 37 10.82 3.13 -0.55
C MET A 37 11.90 3.92 -1.32
N PRO A 38 12.45 3.37 -2.41
CA PRO A 38 13.57 4.00 -3.11
C PRO A 38 13.10 5.14 -4.03
N GLU A 39 13.92 6.19 -4.12
CA GLU A 39 13.82 7.24 -5.14
C GLU A 39 12.41 7.89 -5.18
N TRP A 40 11.89 8.15 -6.38
CA TRP A 40 10.56 8.73 -6.61
C TRP A 40 9.42 7.91 -5.99
N LYS A 41 9.62 6.61 -5.72
CA LYS A 41 8.59 5.74 -5.14
C LYS A 41 8.26 6.13 -3.71
N GLN A 42 9.19 6.74 -2.98
CA GLN A 42 8.91 7.28 -1.65
C GLN A 42 7.82 8.35 -1.69
N ALA A 43 7.89 9.27 -2.66
CA ALA A 43 6.89 10.33 -2.83
C ALA A 43 5.51 9.73 -3.13
N ILE A 44 5.45 8.72 -4.01
CA ILE A 44 4.20 7.99 -4.31
C ILE A 44 3.68 7.26 -3.06
N GLY A 45 4.54 6.58 -2.30
CA GLY A 45 4.15 5.89 -1.08
C GLY A 45 3.55 6.82 -0.03
N ARG A 46 4.17 7.99 0.18
CA ARG A 46 3.63 9.05 1.05
C ARG A 46 2.28 9.53 0.55
N ARG A 47 2.17 9.81 -0.75
CA ARG A 47 0.92 10.32 -1.34
C ARG A 47 -0.22 9.33 -1.22
N LEU A 48 0.04 8.04 -1.43
CA LEU A 48 -0.93 6.98 -1.24
C LEU A 48 -1.37 6.88 0.22
N ASP A 49 -0.43 6.89 1.18
CA ASP A 49 -0.77 6.81 2.60
C ASP A 49 -1.62 8.00 3.07
N ASP A 50 -1.23 9.22 2.69
CA ASP A 50 -1.98 10.44 3.00
C ASP A 50 -3.40 10.36 2.41
N LEU A 51 -3.53 9.97 1.14
CA LEU A 51 -4.84 9.86 0.49
C LEU A 51 -5.72 8.79 1.15
N ILE A 52 -5.15 7.66 1.55
CA ILE A 52 -5.91 6.59 2.22
C ILE A 52 -6.40 7.05 3.60
N VAL A 53 -5.56 7.73 4.39
CA VAL A 53 -5.93 8.27 5.70
C VAL A 53 -7.01 9.33 5.58
N ASP A 54 -6.89 10.22 4.59
CA ASP A 54 -7.86 11.29 4.35
C ASP A 54 -9.22 10.75 3.92
N VAL A 55 -9.25 9.71 3.09
CA VAL A 55 -10.49 9.11 2.58
C VAL A 55 -11.15 8.18 3.60
N VAL A 56 -10.35 7.49 4.41
CA VAL A 56 -10.82 6.54 5.41
C VAL A 56 -10.24 6.92 6.78
N PRO A 57 -10.86 7.90 7.48
CA PRO A 57 -10.43 8.28 8.82
C PRO A 57 -10.45 7.08 9.77
N GLY A 58 -9.34 6.85 10.47
CA GLY A 58 -9.20 5.69 11.37
C GLY A 58 -8.87 4.36 10.68
N VAL A 59 -8.49 4.38 9.39
CA VAL A 59 -8.08 3.18 8.65
C VAL A 59 -7.09 2.31 9.44
N HIS A 60 -7.37 1.00 9.49
CA HIS A 60 -6.48 0.03 10.09
C HIS A 60 -5.32 -0.26 9.13
N LYS A 61 -4.09 -0.18 9.63
CA LYS A 61 -2.86 -0.27 8.85
C LYS A 61 -1.97 -1.40 9.35
N GLY A 62 -1.20 -1.98 8.45
CA GLY A 62 -0.13 -2.89 8.82
C GLY A 62 0.80 -3.22 7.67
N VAL A 63 1.75 -4.11 7.94
CA VAL A 63 2.61 -4.72 6.92
C VAL A 63 2.45 -6.23 7.01
N LYS A 64 2.16 -6.87 5.87
CA LYS A 64 2.23 -8.33 5.69
C LYS A 64 2.99 -8.65 4.40
N TRP A 65 3.78 -9.72 4.41
CA TRP A 65 4.61 -10.16 3.27
C TRP A 65 5.43 -9.03 2.63
N ASN A 66 5.98 -8.13 3.46
CA ASN A 66 6.73 -6.94 3.05
C ASN A 66 5.92 -5.96 2.16
N GLN A 67 4.63 -5.77 2.46
CA GLN A 67 3.75 -4.83 1.76
C GLN A 67 2.86 -4.13 2.78
N PRO A 68 2.67 -2.80 2.69
CA PRO A 68 1.62 -2.10 3.41
C PRO A 68 0.25 -2.63 3.00
N ILE A 69 -0.60 -2.84 4.00
CA ILE A 69 -1.99 -3.27 3.86
C ILE A 69 -2.89 -2.33 4.66
N TYR A 70 -4.08 -2.06 4.12
CA TYR A 70 -5.06 -1.12 4.66
C TYR A 70 -6.43 -1.78 4.70
N GLY A 71 -7.15 -1.56 5.78
CA GLY A 71 -8.38 -2.27 6.11
C GLY A 71 -9.20 -1.57 7.17
N HIS A 72 -10.19 -2.29 7.67
CA HIS A 72 -10.94 -1.95 8.87
C HIS A 72 -10.65 -3.00 9.94
N GLU A 73 -10.48 -2.56 11.18
CA GLU A 73 -10.20 -3.49 12.28
C GLU A 73 -11.36 -4.48 12.45
N GLY A 74 -11.07 -5.77 12.39
CA GLY A 74 -12.07 -6.84 12.47
C GLY A 74 -12.87 -7.13 11.20
N GLU A 75 -12.79 -6.29 10.16
CA GLU A 75 -13.54 -6.47 8.89
C GLU A 75 -12.63 -6.77 7.68
N GLY A 76 -11.33 -6.93 7.93
CA GLY A 76 -10.35 -7.35 6.94
C GLY A 76 -9.74 -6.20 6.14
N TRP A 77 -8.99 -6.56 5.11
CA TRP A 77 -8.15 -5.65 4.33
C TRP A 77 -8.78 -5.37 2.96
N PHE A 78 -8.73 -4.13 2.47
CA PHE A 78 -9.30 -3.76 1.17
C PHE A 78 -8.25 -3.32 0.14
N LEU A 79 -7.07 -2.87 0.58
CA LEU A 79 -6.03 -2.34 -0.30
C LEU A 79 -4.61 -2.68 0.19
N SER A 80 -3.69 -2.85 -0.75
CA SER A 80 -2.25 -2.86 -0.47
C SER A 80 -1.46 -2.18 -1.59
N PHE A 81 -0.18 -1.88 -1.35
CA PHE A 81 0.72 -1.48 -2.44
C PHE A 81 2.12 -2.07 -2.29
N ARG A 82 2.85 -2.12 -3.41
CA ARG A 82 4.18 -2.74 -3.49
C ARG A 82 5.08 -2.04 -4.50
N CYS A 83 6.35 -1.90 -4.17
CA CYS A 83 7.35 -1.47 -5.15
C CYS A 83 7.77 -2.62 -6.08
N PHE A 84 7.82 -2.31 -7.37
CA PHE A 84 8.50 -3.08 -8.41
C PHE A 84 9.58 -2.22 -9.05
N THR A 85 10.47 -2.81 -9.86
CA THR A 85 11.60 -2.09 -10.45
C THR A 85 11.19 -0.78 -11.15
N ARG A 86 10.05 -0.80 -11.87
CA ARG A 86 9.62 0.29 -12.76
C ARG A 86 8.32 1.00 -12.33
N TYR A 87 7.63 0.50 -11.31
CA TYR A 87 6.33 1.02 -10.88
C TYR A 87 6.08 0.75 -9.40
N VAL A 88 5.16 1.52 -8.81
CA VAL A 88 4.47 1.15 -7.57
C VAL A 88 3.11 0.57 -7.96
N GLN A 89 2.83 -0.66 -7.56
CA GLN A 89 1.54 -1.29 -7.85
C GLN A 89 0.61 -1.12 -6.66
N VAL A 90 -0.54 -0.49 -6.88
CA VAL A 90 -1.68 -0.49 -5.98
C VAL A 90 -2.54 -1.71 -6.28
N GLN A 91 -2.99 -2.39 -5.23
CA GLN A 91 -3.73 -3.63 -5.32
C GLN A 91 -5.03 -3.48 -4.55
N PHE A 92 -6.16 -3.63 -5.26
CA PHE A 92 -7.50 -3.59 -4.68
C PHE A 92 -8.05 -5.01 -4.62
N TYR A 93 -8.34 -5.50 -3.42
CA TYR A 93 -8.70 -6.91 -3.24
C TYR A 93 -10.10 -7.27 -3.79
N ARG A 94 -11.02 -6.31 -3.82
CA ARG A 94 -12.32 -6.39 -4.50
C ARG A 94 -12.36 -5.46 -5.72
N GLY A 95 -11.22 -5.31 -6.39
CA GLY A 95 -11.02 -4.39 -7.50
C GLY A 95 -11.97 -4.56 -8.68
N SER A 96 -12.48 -5.78 -8.94
CA SER A 96 -13.46 -6.02 -10.02
C SER A 96 -14.83 -5.36 -9.77
N SER A 97 -15.10 -4.96 -8.54
CA SER A 97 -16.36 -4.34 -8.12
C SER A 97 -16.28 -2.81 -8.03
N LEU A 98 -15.14 -2.22 -8.40
CA LEU A 98 -14.97 -0.76 -8.44
C LEU A 98 -15.41 -0.21 -9.80
N ASP A 99 -15.82 1.05 -9.80
CA ASP A 99 -16.23 1.81 -10.99
C ASP A 99 -15.44 3.13 -11.11
N PRO A 100 -14.67 3.34 -12.18
CA PRO A 100 -14.35 2.35 -13.22
C PRO A 100 -13.51 1.20 -12.67
N VAL A 101 -13.50 0.05 -13.33
CA VAL A 101 -12.67 -1.09 -12.89
C VAL A 101 -11.18 -0.75 -13.11
N PRO A 102 -10.28 -0.89 -12.11
CA PRO A 102 -8.86 -0.67 -12.31
C PRO A 102 -8.32 -1.59 -13.43
N PRO A 103 -7.44 -1.07 -14.30
CA PRO A 103 -7.25 -1.60 -15.64
C PRO A 103 -6.55 -2.96 -15.68
N LYS A 104 -5.71 -3.29 -14.69
CA LYS A 104 -4.88 -4.48 -14.74
C LYS A 104 -5.53 -5.64 -13.97
N SER A 105 -5.77 -6.74 -14.67
CA SER A 105 -6.33 -7.96 -14.09
C SER A 105 -5.33 -8.71 -13.20
N SER A 106 -5.87 -9.47 -12.26
CA SER A 106 -5.13 -10.43 -11.43
C SER A 106 -5.49 -11.86 -11.83
N LYS A 107 -4.67 -12.82 -11.39
CA LYS A 107 -5.04 -14.25 -11.41
C LYS A 107 -6.20 -14.55 -10.46
N HIS A 108 -6.34 -13.75 -9.39
CA HIS A 108 -7.50 -13.82 -8.51
C HIS A 108 -8.66 -13.04 -9.16
N PRO A 109 -9.83 -13.66 -9.41
CA PRO A 109 -10.90 -13.06 -10.22
C PRO A 109 -11.35 -11.66 -9.76
N GLU A 110 -11.37 -11.44 -8.45
CA GLU A 110 -11.88 -10.21 -7.84
C GLU A 110 -10.84 -9.10 -7.71
N MET A 111 -9.56 -9.44 -7.78
CA MET A 111 -8.48 -8.51 -7.53
C MET A 111 -8.14 -7.72 -8.79
N ARG A 112 -7.89 -6.42 -8.64
CA ARG A 112 -7.36 -5.57 -9.72
C ARG A 112 -6.18 -4.76 -9.25
N TYR A 113 -5.34 -4.40 -10.21
CA TYR A 113 -4.12 -3.67 -10.00
C TYR A 113 -4.15 -2.34 -10.75
N PHE A 114 -3.43 -1.38 -10.21
CA PHE A 114 -3.10 -0.13 -10.87
C PHE A 114 -1.60 0.12 -10.67
N ASP A 115 -0.85 0.17 -11.78
CA ASP A 115 0.58 0.42 -11.75
C ASP A 115 0.80 1.93 -11.93
N ILE A 116 1.55 2.54 -11.02
CA ILE A 116 1.95 3.96 -11.08
C ILE A 116 3.42 3.99 -11.48
N HIS A 117 3.73 4.63 -12.60
CA HIS A 117 5.07 4.86 -13.10
C HIS A 117 5.59 6.26 -12.74
N GLU A 118 6.91 6.45 -12.88
CA GLU A 118 7.63 7.65 -12.44
C GLU A 118 7.11 8.96 -13.05
N ASN A 119 6.68 8.90 -14.32
CA ASN A 119 6.24 10.06 -15.09
C ASN A 119 4.74 10.04 -15.37
N ASP A 120 3.97 9.24 -14.64
CA ASP A 120 2.52 9.22 -14.79
C ASP A 120 1.92 10.47 -14.14
N ASP A 121 0.99 11.10 -14.86
CA ASP A 121 0.10 12.10 -14.25
C ASP A 121 -0.90 11.35 -13.37
N LEU A 122 -0.69 11.43 -12.06
CA LEU A 122 -1.52 10.72 -11.08
C LEU A 122 -2.91 11.35 -10.99
N ASP A 123 -3.93 10.67 -11.51
CA ASP A 123 -5.33 11.05 -11.31
C ASP A 123 -5.76 10.74 -9.86
N GLU A 124 -5.57 11.70 -8.98
CA GLU A 124 -5.90 11.58 -7.57
C GLU A 124 -7.40 11.51 -7.29
N ALA A 125 -8.24 12.09 -8.17
CA ALA A 125 -9.69 12.02 -8.02
C ALA A 125 -10.15 10.58 -8.27
N LEU A 126 -9.58 9.92 -9.28
CA LEU A 126 -9.82 8.51 -9.56
C LEU A 126 -9.32 7.61 -8.43
N LEU A 127 -8.08 7.83 -7.95
CA LEU A 127 -7.56 7.06 -6.81
C LEU A 127 -8.42 7.23 -5.55
N ARG A 128 -8.85 8.45 -5.24
CA ARG A 128 -9.75 8.75 -4.13
C ARG A 128 -11.05 7.95 -4.24
N SER A 129 -11.67 7.99 -5.43
CA SER A 129 -12.89 7.24 -5.72
C SER A 129 -12.70 5.73 -5.50
N TRP A 130 -11.59 5.16 -5.98
CA TRP A 130 -11.30 3.73 -5.78
C TRP A 130 -11.06 3.36 -4.32
N ILE A 131 -10.33 4.19 -3.56
CA ILE A 131 -10.09 3.97 -2.13
C ILE A 131 -11.43 3.99 -1.37
N GLU A 132 -12.27 4.99 -1.63
CA GLU A 132 -13.59 5.14 -1.01
C GLU A 132 -14.46 3.91 -1.30
N GLN A 133 -14.56 3.51 -2.57
CA GLN A 133 -15.33 2.33 -2.97
C GLN A 133 -14.79 1.05 -2.34
N ALA A 134 -13.48 0.83 -2.39
CA ALA A 134 -12.86 -0.36 -1.82
C ALA A 134 -13.10 -0.45 -0.30
N SER A 135 -13.07 0.68 0.42
CA SER A 135 -13.31 0.73 1.86
C SER A 135 -14.74 0.37 2.28
N ARG A 136 -15.70 0.34 1.34
CA ARG A 136 -17.10 -0.03 1.58
C ARG A 136 -17.41 -1.48 1.25
N LEU A 137 -16.47 -2.20 0.65
CA LEU A 137 -16.63 -3.59 0.26
C LEU A 137 -16.10 -4.53 1.36
N PRO A 138 -16.61 -5.77 1.46
CA PRO A 138 -16.08 -6.74 2.40
C PRO A 138 -14.58 -6.96 2.21
N GLY A 139 -13.81 -6.76 3.28
CA GLY A 139 -12.38 -6.97 3.29
C GLY A 139 -11.99 -8.44 3.08
N GLN A 140 -10.72 -8.66 2.79
CA GLN A 140 -10.11 -9.99 2.78
C GLN A 140 -9.52 -10.31 4.13
N ASP A 141 -9.66 -11.56 4.55
CA ASP A 141 -8.91 -12.11 5.68
C ASP A 141 -7.52 -12.55 5.18
N LEU A 142 -6.45 -11.98 5.76
CA LEU A 142 -5.06 -12.11 5.31
C LEU A 142 -4.10 -12.43 6.45
#